data_AF-A0A1H3IBC3-F1
#
_entry.id   AF-A0A1H3IBC3-F1
#
_cell.length_a   1.000
_cell.length_b   1.000
_cell.length_c   1.000
_cell.angle_alpha   90.00
_cell.angle_beta   90.00
_cell.angle_gamma   90.00
#
_symmetry.space_group_name_H-M   'P 1'
#
loop_
_entity.id
_entity.type
_entity.pdbx_description
1 polymer ?
#
loop_
_entity_poly.entity_id
_entity_poly.type
_entity_poly.pdbx_seq_one_letter_code
_entity_poly.pdbx_strand_id
1 'polypeptide(L)' 'MSYRVECDNCDLDEELQKHDAYRRAKEHEGQYTSHTVAVLQSRE' A
#
# COMPACT_ATOMS: atom_id res chain seq x y z
N MET A 1 1.75 3.46 15.31
CA MET A 1 0.81 2.74 14.41
C MET A 1 1.23 3.04 12.98
N SER A 2 2.07 2.17 12.46
CA SER A 2 2.45 2.14 11.05
C SER A 2 1.47 1.26 10.24
N TYR A 3 1.49 1.45 8.93
CA TYR A 3 0.68 0.72 7.96
C TYR A 3 1.59 0.28 6.82
N ARG A 4 1.47 -0.97 6.41
CA ARG A 4 2.23 -1.55 5.32
C ARG A 4 1.39 -1.55 4.04
N VAL A 5 1.96 -1.05 2.95
CA VAL A 5 1.37 -1.10 1.61
C VAL A 5 2.04 -2.23 0.84
N GLU A 6 1.24 -3.19 0.40
CA GLU A 6 1.71 -4.36 -0.35
C GLU A 6 0.94 -4.48 -1.68
N CYS A 7 1.64 -4.77 -2.77
CA CYS A 7 1.03 -5.08 -4.07
C CYS A 7 1.29 -6.54 -4.44
N ASP A 8 0.26 -7.27 -4.83
CA ASP A 8 0.37 -8.71 -5.12
C ASP A 8 1.24 -9.02 -6.35
N ASN A 9 1.34 -8.08 -7.30
CA ASN A 9 2.02 -8.30 -8.57
C ASN A 9 3.24 -7.40 -8.81
N CYS A 10 3.54 -6.49 -7.88
CA CYS A 10 4.70 -5.59 -7.95
C CYS A 10 5.52 -5.75 -6.67
N ASP A 11 6.83 -5.47 -6.73
CA ASP A 11 7.72 -5.39 -5.55
C ASP A 11 7.46 -4.10 -4.73
N LEU A 12 6.18 -3.81 -4.46
CA LEU A 12 5.77 -2.68 -3.62
C LEU A 12 5.55 -3.23 -2.21
N ASP A 13 6.51 -2.96 -1.34
CA ASP A 13 6.43 -3.27 0.09
C ASP A 13 6.99 -2.07 0.87
N GLU A 14 6.10 -1.20 1.35
CA GLU A 14 6.49 0.04 2.04
C GLU A 14 5.75 0.19 3.37
N GLU A 15 6.47 0.52 4.44
CA GLU A 15 5.86 0.83 5.74
C GLU A 15 5.75 2.35 5.94
N LEU A 16 4.52 2.83 6.05
CA LEU A 16 4.17 4.26 6.04
C LEU A 16 3.19 4.61 7.17
N GLN A 17 3.03 5.90 7.43
CA GLN A 17 1.93 6.41 8.26
C GLN A 17 0.59 6.19 7.57
N LYS A 18 -0.51 6.05 8.34
CA LYS A 18 -1.86 5.77 7.80
C LYS A 18 -2.18 6.59 6.55
N HIS A 19 -2.10 7.91 6.66
CA HIS A 19 -2.48 8.81 5.57
C HIS A 19 -1.68 8.56 4.29
N ASP A 20 -0.35 8.39 4.42
CA ASP A 20 0.53 8.13 3.29
C ASP A 20 0.34 6.72 2.71
N ALA A 21 0.07 5.72 3.54
CA ALA A 21 -0.19 4.35 3.08
C ALA A 21 -1.42 4.28 2.17
N TYR A 22 -2.53 4.91 2.57
CA TYR A 22 -3.75 4.97 1.72
C TYR A 22 -3.53 5.80 0.47
N ARG A 23 -2.78 6.90 0.56
CA ARG A 23 -2.44 7.73 -0.60
C ARG A 23 -1.62 6.93 -1.62
N ARG A 24 -0.56 6.26 -1.15
CA ARG A 24 0.33 5.43 -1.96
C ARG A 24 -0.40 4.27 -2.63
N ALA A 25 -1.26 3.57 -1.89
CA ALA A 25 -2.08 2.49 -2.42
C ALA A 25 -2.98 2.98 -3.56
N LYS A 26 -3.71 4.10 -3.35
CA LYS A 26 -4.60 4.67 -4.36
C LYS A 26 -3.86 5.19 -5.59
N GLU A 27 -2.69 5.80 -5.40
CA GLU A 27 -1.81 6.22 -6.51
C GLU A 27 -1.33 5.00 -7.32
N HIS A 28 -0.97 3.90 -6.63
CA HIS A 28 -0.52 2.67 -7.28
C HIS A 28 -1.66 1.95 -8.01
N GLU A 29 -2.84 1.80 -7.40
CA GLU A 29 -4.03 1.26 -8.07
C GLU A 29 -4.44 2.08 -9.30
N GLY A 30 -4.33 3.41 -9.22
CA GLY A 30 -4.63 4.31 -10.34
C GLY A 30 -3.63 4.22 -11.49
N GLN A 31 -2.36 3.91 -11.21
CA GLN A 31 -1.32 3.71 -12.22
C GLN A 31 -1.34 2.29 -12.80
N TYR A 32 -1.70 1.29 -11.99
CA TYR A 32 -1.65 -0.13 -12.32
C TYR A 32 -3.03 -0.74 -12.08
N THR A 33 -3.94 -0.51 -13.02
CA THR A 33 -5.34 -0.98 -12.97
C THR A 33 -5.50 -2.51 -12.95
N SER A 34 -4.41 -3.26 -13.10
CA SER A 34 -4.42 -4.72 -13.16
C SER A 34 -4.12 -5.41 -11.82
N HIS A 35 -3.64 -4.69 -10.80
CA HIS A 35 -3.18 -5.31 -9.56
C HIS A 35 -3.96 -4.80 -8.35
N THR A 36 -4.18 -5.67 -7.38
CA THR A 36 -4.78 -5.29 -6.10
C THR A 36 -3.69 -4.83 -5.14
N VAL A 37 -3.89 -3.68 -4.50
CA VAL A 37 -3.00 -3.14 -3.47
C VAL A 37 -3.68 -3.24 -2.13
N ALA A 38 -2.99 -3.81 -1.14
CA ALA A 38 -3.48 -3.97 0.22
C ALA A 38 -2.79 -2.99 1.18
N VAL A 39 -3.57 -2.42 2.10
CA VAL A 39 -3.04 -1.61 3.20
C VAL A 39 -3.27 -2.38 4.51
N LEU A 40 -2.21 -2.91 5.07
CA LEU A 40 -2.22 -3.71 6.30
C LEU A 40 -1.82 -2.84 7.48
N GLN A 41 -2.50 -3.02 8.62
CA GLN A 41 -2.10 -2.35 9.87
C GLN A 41 -0.93 -3.12 10.49
N SER A 42 0.23 -2.47 10.63
CA SER A 42 1.35 -3.05 11.37
C SER A 42 1.04 -2.98 12.86
N ARG A 43 0.97 -4.16 13.50
CA ARG A 43 0.92 -4.31 14.96
C ARG A 43 2.36 -4.36 15.46
N GLU A 44 2.92 -3.19 15.75
CA GLU A 44 4.06 -3.06 16.66
C GLU A 44 3.60 -3.25 18.11
#